data_AF-A0A444XQY4-F1
#
_entry.id   AF-A0A444XQY4-F1
#
_cell.length_a   1.000
_cell.length_b   1.000
_cell.length_c   1.000
_cell.angle_alpha   90.00
_cell.angle_beta   90.00
_cell.angle_gamma   90.00
#
_symmetry.space_group_name_H-M   'P 1'
#
loop_
_entity.id
_entity.type
_entity.pdbx_description
1 polymer ?
#
loop_
_entity_poly.entity_id
_entity_poly.type
_entity_poly.pdbx_seq_one_letter_code
_entity_poly.pdbx_strand_id
1 'polypeptide(L)'
;MSLREAAEKRINSVVSRSEGELMAWDVVNENLHLSFFEENLGENASAEYFSKTYQLDPKPLLFMNEYNTIEYSGDTAASPANYIAKMAKIRSFQEMKEYQQQ
;
A
#
# COMPACT_ATOMS: atom_id res chain seq x y z
N MET A 1 0.85 22.87 3.72
CA MET A 1 0.86 21.56 3.05
C MET A 1 0.01 20.62 3.88
N SER A 2 -1.09 20.14 3.33
CA SER A 2 -1.96 19.12 3.92
C SER A 2 -1.26 17.76 3.98
N LEU A 3 -1.83 16.83 4.73
CA LEU A 3 -1.34 15.45 4.78
C LEU A 3 -1.31 14.79 3.39
N ARG A 4 -2.38 15.01 2.58
CA ARG A 4 -2.47 14.47 1.22
C ARG A 4 -1.33 14.99 0.34
N GLU A 5 -1.15 16.31 0.29
CA GLU A 5 -0.08 16.94 -0.50
C GLU A 5 1.31 16.46 -0.04
N ALA A 6 1.50 16.27 1.27
CA ALA A 6 2.76 15.79 1.83
C ALA A 6 3.08 14.35 1.39
N ALA A 7 2.09 13.46 1.51
CA ALA A 7 2.22 12.06 1.11
C ALA A 7 2.43 11.92 -0.39
N GLU A 8 1.66 12.65 -1.21
CA GLU A 8 1.79 12.68 -2.66
C GLU A 8 3.16 13.21 -3.09
N LYS A 9 3.65 14.30 -2.49
CA LYS A 9 4.99 14.81 -2.76
C LYS A 9 6.06 13.78 -2.43
N ARG A 10 5.90 13.06 -1.31
CA ARG A 10 6.86 12.06 -0.84
C ARG A 10 6.93 10.85 -1.78
N ILE A 11 5.79 10.25 -2.14
CA ILE A 11 5.75 9.08 -3.01
C ILE A 11 6.31 9.39 -4.40
N ASN A 12 5.93 10.53 -5.00
CA ASN A 12 6.49 10.96 -6.29
C ASN A 12 8.01 11.17 -6.21
N SER A 13 8.50 11.79 -5.14
CA SER A 13 9.95 12.07 -5.02
C SER A 13 10.79 10.81 -4.80
N VAL A 14 10.32 9.87 -3.98
CA VAL A 14 11.12 8.70 -3.58
C VAL A 14 11.07 7.60 -4.62
N VAL A 15 9.88 7.28 -5.13
CA VAL A 15 9.72 6.18 -6.09
C VAL A 15 10.42 6.52 -7.40
N SER A 16 10.16 7.71 -7.96
CA SER A 16 10.82 8.12 -9.22
C SER A 16 12.34 8.21 -9.12
N ARG A 17 12.90 8.59 -7.95
CA ARG A 17 14.36 8.65 -7.79
C ARG A 17 14.99 7.25 -7.80
N SER A 18 14.25 6.23 -7.37
CA SER A 18 14.77 4.88 -7.19
C SER A 18 14.26 3.93 -8.30
N GLU A 19 13.65 4.47 -9.36
CA GLU A 19 13.05 3.71 -10.45
C GLU A 19 14.10 2.81 -11.11
N GLY A 20 13.81 1.50 -11.14
CA GLY A 20 14.71 0.51 -11.73
C GLY A 20 15.91 0.11 -10.87
N GLU A 21 16.04 0.64 -9.65
CA GLU A 21 17.11 0.28 -8.71
C GLU A 21 16.68 -0.80 -7.70
N LEU A 22 15.38 -0.96 -7.47
CA LEU A 22 14.85 -1.83 -6.42
C LEU A 22 14.18 -3.09 -6.98
N MET A 23 14.20 -4.16 -6.17
CA MET A 23 13.48 -5.40 -6.46
C MET A 23 12.09 -5.46 -5.81
N ALA A 24 11.87 -4.68 -4.75
CA ALA A 24 10.62 -4.66 -4.00
C ALA A 24 10.39 -3.33 -3.26
N TRP A 25 9.12 -3.01 -3.00
CA TRP A 25 8.67 -1.90 -2.16
C TRP A 25 7.70 -2.39 -1.09
N ASP A 26 7.96 -2.02 0.15
CA ASP A 26 6.92 -1.97 1.18
C ASP A 26 6.17 -0.65 1.04
N VAL A 27 5.06 -0.67 0.29
CA VAL A 27 4.32 0.55 -0.05
C VAL A 27 3.60 1.12 1.16
N VAL A 28 3.08 0.24 2.02
CA VAL A 28 2.43 0.60 3.28
C VAL A 28 2.93 -0.36 4.36
N ASN A 29 3.26 0.18 5.53
CA ASN A 29 3.76 -0.58 6.67
C ASN A 29 2.71 -0.61 7.78
N GLU A 30 2.46 -1.80 8.34
CA GLU A 30 1.67 -2.05 9.56
C GLU A 30 0.19 -1.66 9.48
N ASN A 31 -0.42 -1.83 8.31
CA ASN A 31 -1.75 -1.32 8.02
C ASN A 31 -2.92 -2.16 8.58
N LEU A 32 -2.64 -3.31 9.20
CA LEU A 32 -3.63 -4.09 9.96
C LEU A 32 -3.70 -3.64 11.42
N HIS A 33 -2.57 -3.19 11.96
CA HIS A 33 -2.50 -2.64 13.32
C HIS A 33 -2.90 -1.16 13.37
N LEU A 34 -2.50 -0.39 12.35
CA LEU A 34 -2.67 1.06 12.30
C LEU A 34 -3.27 1.46 10.95
N SER A 35 -4.19 2.42 10.94
CA SER A 35 -4.87 2.86 9.71
C SER A 35 -4.74 4.36 9.46
N PHE A 36 -3.66 5.00 9.93
CA PHE A 36 -3.52 6.47 9.92
C PHE A 36 -3.84 7.12 8.56
N PHE A 37 -3.27 6.64 7.47
CA PHE A 37 -3.53 7.22 6.15
C PHE A 37 -4.96 6.97 5.69
N GLU A 38 -5.52 5.79 5.94
CA GLU A 38 -6.90 5.47 5.56
C GLU A 38 -7.93 6.25 6.38
N GLU A 39 -7.68 6.45 7.68
CA GLU A 39 -8.52 7.24 8.57
C GLU A 39 -8.55 8.72 8.19
N ASN A 40 -7.42 9.27 7.74
CA ASN A 40 -7.28 10.71 7.48
C ASN A 40 -7.48 11.07 6.00
N LEU A 41 -7.28 10.14 5.08
CA LEU A 41 -7.33 10.39 3.63
C LEU A 41 -8.40 9.57 2.89
N GLY A 42 -9.05 8.64 3.59
CA GLY A 42 -10.12 7.78 3.07
C GLY A 42 -9.70 6.30 2.97
N GLU A 43 -10.67 5.39 3.07
CA GLU A 43 -10.45 3.93 3.14
C GLU A 43 -9.60 3.36 2.00
N ASN A 44 -9.58 4.04 0.85
CA ASN A 44 -8.84 3.61 -0.33
C ASN A 44 -7.41 4.19 -0.41
N ALA A 45 -6.95 4.96 0.57
CA ALA A 45 -5.65 5.65 0.53
C ALA A 45 -4.49 4.69 0.25
N SER A 46 -4.46 3.54 0.93
CA SER A 46 -3.45 2.50 0.67
C SER A 46 -3.48 2.01 -0.78
N ALA A 47 -4.67 1.75 -1.31
CA ALA A 47 -4.82 1.29 -2.69
C ALA A 47 -4.40 2.37 -3.71
N GLU A 48 -4.66 3.65 -3.41
CA GLU A 48 -4.14 4.79 -4.19
C GLU A 48 -2.60 4.81 -4.19
N TYR A 49 -1.95 4.55 -3.05
CA TYR A 49 -0.50 4.50 -2.97
C TYR A 49 0.11 3.31 -3.70
N PHE A 50 -0.50 2.13 -3.62
CA PHE A 50 -0.09 0.98 -4.45
C PHE A 50 -0.20 1.28 -5.94
N SER A 51 -1.31 1.88 -6.38
CA SER A 51 -1.49 2.30 -7.77
C SER A 51 -0.44 3.34 -8.19
N LYS A 52 -0.18 4.33 -7.34
CA LYS A 52 0.78 5.39 -7.62
C LYS A 52 2.22 4.86 -7.68
N THR A 53 2.62 3.97 -6.77
CA THR A 53 3.94 3.33 -6.83
C THR A 53 4.09 2.53 -8.12
N TYR A 54 3.09 1.72 -8.50
CA TYR A 54 3.14 0.94 -9.74
C TYR A 54 3.26 1.82 -10.99
N GLN A 55 2.55 2.96 -11.03
CA GLN A 55 2.64 3.92 -12.14
C GLN A 55 4.02 4.58 -12.26
N LEU A 56 4.72 4.76 -11.15
CA LEU A 56 6.04 5.40 -11.10
C LEU A 56 7.18 4.40 -11.27
N ASP A 57 7.01 3.16 -10.86
CA ASP A 57 7.98 2.08 -10.99
C ASP A 57 7.25 0.72 -11.11
N PRO A 58 6.98 0.24 -12.34
CA PRO A 58 6.12 -0.94 -12.57
C PRO A 58 6.84 -2.28 -12.38
N LYS A 59 8.17 -2.30 -12.20
CA LYS A 59 8.98 -3.54 -12.16
C LYS A 59 9.06 -4.21 -10.78
N PRO A 60 9.28 -3.49 -9.66
CA PRO A 60 9.44 -4.12 -8.35
C PRO A 60 8.15 -4.77 -7.86
N LEU A 61 8.31 -5.77 -6.99
CA LEU A 61 7.18 -6.34 -6.24
C LEU A 61 6.67 -5.34 -5.20
N LEU A 62 5.35 -5.20 -5.09
CA LEU A 62 4.73 -4.29 -4.13
C LEU A 62 4.10 -5.07 -2.97
N PHE A 63 4.52 -4.73 -1.75
CA PHE A 63 4.11 -5.38 -0.51
C PHE A 63 3.44 -4.39 0.45
N MET A 64 2.61 -4.93 1.33
CA MET A 64 2.28 -4.31 2.59
C MET A 64 3.12 -5.04 3.64
N ASN A 65 3.99 -4.35 4.37
CA ASN A 65 4.73 -5.04 5.43
C ASN A 65 3.90 -5.09 6.70
N GLU A 66 3.92 -6.21 7.42
CA GLU A 66 3.16 -6.38 8.66
C GLU A 66 3.86 -7.37 9.61
N TYR A 67 3.97 -7.00 10.89
CA TYR A 67 4.52 -7.87 11.92
C TYR A 67 3.44 -8.76 12.53
N ASN A 68 3.86 -9.79 13.26
CA ASN A 68 3.02 -10.83 13.86
C ASN A 68 2.12 -11.59 12.89
N THR A 69 2.40 -11.53 11.59
CA THR A 69 1.59 -12.26 10.61
C THR A 69 1.69 -13.77 10.80
N ILE A 70 2.85 -14.28 11.21
CA ILE A 70 3.07 -15.73 11.40
C ILE A 70 3.80 -16.09 12.70
N GLU A 71 4.53 -15.14 13.28
CA GLU A 71 5.46 -15.34 14.39
C GLU A 71 4.79 -15.38 15.76
N TYR A 72 3.61 -14.77 15.90
CA TYR A 72 2.87 -14.73 17.16
C TYR A 72 1.37 -14.89 16.95
N SER A 73 0.85 -16.09 17.22
CA SER A 73 -0.58 -16.42 17.03
C SER A 73 -1.54 -15.72 18.00
N GLY A 74 -1.02 -15.03 19.03
CA GLY A 74 -1.84 -14.24 19.95
C GLY A 74 -2.25 -12.89 19.37
N ASP A 75 -1.61 -12.45 18.27
CA ASP A 75 -2.00 -11.27 17.54
C ASP A 75 -3.06 -11.61 16.49
N THR A 76 -4.32 -11.37 16.83
CA THR A 76 -5.42 -11.69 15.93
C THR A 76 -5.61 -10.64 14.85
N ALA A 77 -5.08 -9.42 15.03
CA ALA A 77 -5.20 -8.33 14.06
C ALA A 77 -4.41 -8.67 12.79
N ALA A 78 -3.15 -9.06 12.96
CA ALA A 78 -2.26 -9.39 11.86
C ALA A 78 -2.34 -10.83 11.33
N SER A 79 -3.35 -11.63 11.71
CA SER A 79 -3.46 -13.01 11.25
C SER A 79 -3.30 -13.17 9.72
N PRO A 80 -2.74 -14.30 9.22
CA PRO A 80 -2.54 -14.50 7.77
C PRO A 80 -3.82 -14.28 6.95
N ALA A 81 -4.97 -14.66 7.51
CA ALA A 81 -6.27 -14.46 6.87
C ALA A 81 -6.61 -12.96 6.71
N ASN A 82 -6.36 -12.14 7.73
CA ASN A 82 -6.60 -10.70 7.67
C ASN A 82 -5.64 -10.00 6.71
N TYR A 83 -4.37 -10.42 6.70
CA TYR A 83 -3.38 -9.93 5.73
C TYR A 83 -3.82 -10.21 4.29
N ILE A 84 -4.21 -11.45 3.98
CA ILE A 84 -4.73 -11.83 2.66
C ILE A 84 -5.98 -11.02 2.30
N ALA A 85 -6.92 -10.88 3.24
CA ALA A 85 -8.13 -10.09 3.02
C ALA A 85 -7.84 -8.61 2.74
N LYS A 86 -6.87 -8.01 3.41
CA LYS A 86 -6.45 -6.63 3.18
C LYS A 86 -5.79 -6.46 1.81
N MET A 87 -4.90 -7.37 1.44
CA MET A 87 -4.28 -7.36 0.11
C MET A 87 -5.29 -7.57 -1.02
N ALA A 88 -6.30 -8.41 -0.81
CA ALA A 88 -7.39 -8.60 -1.77
C ALA A 88 -8.21 -7.31 -1.97
N LYS A 89 -8.52 -6.57 -0.89
CA LYS A 89 -9.19 -5.26 -0.99
C LYS A 89 -8.35 -4.26 -1.80
N ILE A 90 -7.05 -4.15 -1.50
CA ILE A 90 -6.13 -3.27 -2.22
C ILE A 90 -6.10 -3.58 -3.72
N ARG A 91 -6.01 -4.87 -4.09
CA ARG A 91 -6.02 -5.30 -5.50
C ARG A 91 -7.35 -5.00 -6.20
N SER A 92 -8.48 -5.28 -5.57
CA SER A 92 -9.80 -5.05 -6.18
C SER A 92 -10.03 -3.59 -6.59
N PHE A 93 -9.47 -2.65 -5.84
CA PHE A 93 -9.53 -1.22 -6.20
C PHE A 93 -8.68 -0.89 -7.43
N GLN A 94 -7.50 -1.50 -7.59
CA GLN A 94 -6.66 -1.31 -8.77
C GLN A 94 -7.38 -1.80 -10.03
N GLU A 95 -7.95 -3.01 -9.98
CA GLU A 95 -8.73 -3.59 -11.08
C GLU A 95 -9.92 -2.71 -11.47
N MET A 96 -10.65 -2.17 -10.47
CA MET A 96 -11.75 -1.24 -10.75
C MET A 96 -11.29 0.08 -11.40
N LYS A 97 -10.13 0.63 -11.00
CA LYS A 97 -9.58 1.84 -11.62
C LYS A 97 -9.13 1.59 -13.06
N GLU A 98 -8.53 0.44 -13.34
CA GLU A 98 -8.13 0.04 -14.70
C GLU A 98 -9.35 -0.20 -15.59
N TYR A 99 -10.43 -0.78 -15.06
CA TYR A 99 -11.69 -0.96 -15.79
C TYR A 99 -12.36 0.36 -16.16
N GLN A 100 -12.35 1.37 -15.27
CA GLN A 100 -12.96 2.68 -15.53
C GLN A 100 -12.14 3.58 -16.47
N GLN A 101 -10.91 3.20 -16.80
CA GLN A 101 -10.04 3.92 -17.74
C GLN A 101 -10.07 3.33 -19.17
N GLN A 102 -10.87 2.28 -19.39
CA GLN A 102 -11.16 1.66 -20.70
C GLN A 102 -12.50 2.16 -21.25
#